data_AF-A0A9R1LM28-F1
#
_entry.id   AF-A0A9R1LM28-F1
#
_cell.length_a   1.000
_cell.length_b   1.000
_cell.length_c   1.000
_cell.angle_alpha   90.00
_cell.angle_beta   90.00
_cell.angle_gamma   90.00
#
_symmetry.space_group_name_H-M   'P 1'
#
loop_
_entity.id
_entity.type
_entity.pdbx_description
1 polymer ?
#
loop_
_entity_poly.entity_id
_entity_poly.type
_entity_poly.pdbx_seq_one_letter_code
_entity_poly.pdbx_strand_id
1 'polypeptide(L)'
;MASSSPPDVAEDVPPFLHLLSDGTVIRFTDCYPLPIPSPPPGQPVVDWMDVLYDASYGLKLRIYRTTVASSSGNKLLVIVYFHGGGYSIGSFDMPNFHAWCVRLAGELPAVVLSAHYRLAPEHRFLEGLDAAANVVSWVRAQAAA
;
A
#
# COMPACT_ATOMS: atom_id res chain seq x y z
N MET A 1 37.99 5.67 -19.62
CA MET A 1 36.84 5.35 -18.74
C MET A 1 36.38 6.66 -18.13
N ALA A 2 35.21 7.17 -18.53
CA ALA A 2 34.72 8.44 -17.99
C ALA A 2 34.30 8.22 -16.54
N SER A 3 35.01 8.87 -15.62
CA SER A 3 34.61 8.97 -14.22
C SER A 3 33.35 9.85 -14.18
N SER A 4 32.16 9.25 -14.14
CA SER A 4 30.95 10.01 -13.86
C SER A 4 31.03 10.50 -12.42
N SER A 5 30.88 11.80 -12.20
CA SER A 5 30.71 12.37 -10.85
C SER A 5 29.57 11.65 -10.12
N PRO A 6 29.64 11.50 -8.78
CA PRO A 6 28.54 10.94 -8.02
C PRO A 6 27.27 11.76 -8.25
N PRO A 7 26.09 11.12 -8.29
CA PRO A 7 24.84 11.81 -8.52
C PRO A 7 24.54 12.76 -7.34
N ASP A 8 24.22 13.99 -7.68
CA ASP A 8 23.81 15.06 -6.77
C ASP A 8 22.28 15.14 -6.65
N VAL A 9 21.78 15.86 -5.64
CA VAL A 9 20.34 16.04 -5.43
C VAL A 9 19.81 17.01 -6.49
N ALA A 10 19.02 16.49 -7.43
CA ALA A 10 18.38 17.28 -8.48
C ALA A 10 17.10 17.94 -7.99
N GLU A 11 16.29 17.23 -7.20
CA GLU A 11 15.14 17.79 -6.50
C GLU A 11 15.12 17.33 -5.04
N ASP A 12 14.96 18.29 -4.15
CA ASP A 12 14.71 18.05 -2.73
C ASP A 12 13.23 18.34 -2.45
N VAL A 13 12.50 17.32 -1.98
CA VAL A 13 11.09 17.42 -1.61
C VAL A 13 10.98 17.10 -0.12
N PRO A 14 11.43 18.00 0.76
CA PRO A 14 11.42 17.74 2.18
C PRO A 14 9.97 17.79 2.69
N PRO A 15 9.60 16.96 3.68
CA PRO A 15 10.41 15.93 4.35
C PRO A 15 10.34 14.51 3.72
N PHE A 16 9.99 14.38 2.44
CA PHE A 16 9.49 13.13 1.86
C PHE A 16 10.53 12.35 1.05
N LEU A 17 11.23 12.99 0.11
CA LEU A 17 12.19 12.32 -0.77
C LEU A 17 13.23 13.25 -1.36
N HIS A 18 14.34 12.68 -1.81
CA HIS A 18 15.26 13.29 -2.77
C HIS A 18 15.18 12.55 -4.11
N LEU A 19 15.18 13.31 -5.20
CA LEU A 19 15.46 12.82 -6.55
C LEU A 19 16.89 13.19 -6.91
N LEU A 20 17.72 12.19 -7.21
CA LEU A 20 19.08 12.41 -7.65
C LEU A 20 19.15 12.68 -9.16
N SER A 21 20.24 13.29 -9.63
CA SER A 21 20.43 13.65 -11.04
C SER A 21 20.51 12.47 -12.01
N ASP A 22 20.73 11.26 -11.51
CA ASP A 22 20.69 10.02 -12.28
C ASP A 22 19.29 9.35 -12.31
N GLY A 23 18.29 9.95 -11.65
CA GLY A 23 16.94 9.42 -11.54
C GLY A 23 16.71 8.51 -10.33
N THR A 24 17.72 8.26 -9.50
CA THR A 24 17.57 7.52 -8.24
C THR A 24 16.68 8.30 -7.27
N VAL A 25 15.75 7.60 -6.61
CA VAL A 25 14.84 8.19 -5.63
C VAL A 25 15.16 7.67 -4.24
N ILE A 26 15.47 8.57 -3.32
CA ILE A 26 15.67 8.26 -1.91
C ILE A 26 14.43 8.72 -1.15
N ARG A 27 13.63 7.78 -0.65
CA ARG A 27 12.42 8.08 0.15
C ARG A 27 12.73 8.00 1.63
N PHE A 28 12.31 9.01 2.39
CA PHE A 28 12.46 9.03 3.85
C PHE A 28 11.26 8.32 4.50
N THR A 29 11.54 7.20 5.16
CA THR A 29 10.51 6.33 5.75
C THR A 29 10.16 6.68 7.19
N ASP A 30 10.84 7.64 7.79
CA ASP A 30 10.58 8.19 9.13
C ASP A 30 9.70 9.45 9.08
N CYS A 31 9.41 9.96 7.89
CA CYS A 31 8.51 11.09 7.75
C CYS A 31 7.04 10.66 7.62
N TYR A 32 6.31 10.75 8.75
CA TYR A 32 4.87 10.56 8.79
C TYR A 32 4.20 11.89 9.14
N PRO A 33 3.50 12.55 8.19
CA PRO A 33 2.73 13.76 8.52
C PRO A 33 1.46 13.43 9.29
N LEU A 34 1.05 12.16 9.35
CA LEU A 34 -0.19 11.73 9.99
C LEU A 34 0.08 10.83 11.21
N PRO A 35 -0.66 11.02 12.32
CA PRO A 35 -0.54 10.18 13.50
C PRO A 35 -0.95 8.73 13.18
N ILE A 36 -0.34 7.77 13.88
CA ILE A 36 -0.75 6.37 13.82
C ILE A 36 -2.09 6.24 14.55
N PRO A 37 -3.18 5.81 13.88
CA PRO A 37 -4.46 5.62 14.54
C PRO A 37 -4.36 4.56 15.63
N SER A 38 -4.78 4.87 16.85
CA SER A 38 -5.00 3.85 17.88
C SER A 38 -6.27 3.06 17.57
N PRO A 39 -6.27 1.73 17.74
CA PRO A 39 -7.49 0.95 17.63
C PRO A 39 -8.47 1.34 18.77
N PRO A 40 -9.78 1.45 18.50
CA PRO A 40 -10.77 1.62 19.56
C PRO A 40 -10.72 0.46 20.57
N PRO A 41 -11.15 0.68 21.83
CA PRO A 41 -11.28 -0.40 22.79
C PRO A 41 -12.26 -1.47 22.32
N GLY A 42 -11.95 -2.74 22.58
CA GLY A 42 -12.86 -3.87 22.30
C GLY A 42 -12.93 -4.30 20.83
N GLN A 43 -12.01 -3.85 19.99
CA GLN A 43 -11.87 -4.33 18.61
C GLN A 43 -11.53 -5.83 18.57
N PRO A 44 -12.07 -6.59 17.61
CA PRO A 44 -11.64 -7.96 17.38
C PRO A 44 -10.18 -8.00 16.92
N VAL A 45 -9.51 -9.13 17.17
CA VAL A 45 -8.18 -9.38 16.62
C VAL A 45 -8.29 -9.47 15.09
N VAL A 46 -7.44 -8.71 14.40
CA VAL A 46 -7.36 -8.69 12.93
C VAL A 46 -6.12 -9.46 12.51
N ASP A 47 -6.33 -10.54 11.79
CA ASP A 47 -5.25 -11.29 11.13
C ASP A 47 -4.94 -10.66 9.78
N TRP A 48 -3.67 -10.75 9.36
CA TRP A 48 -3.27 -10.30 8.05
C TRP A 48 -2.21 -11.18 7.40
N MET A 49 -2.16 -11.13 6.07
CA MET A 49 -1.17 -11.84 5.25
C MET A 49 -0.91 -11.09 3.95
N ASP A 50 0.26 -11.32 3.36
CA ASP A 50 0.62 -10.74 2.07
C ASP A 50 0.49 -11.79 0.97
N VAL A 51 -0.15 -11.42 -0.13
CA VAL A 51 -0.27 -12.25 -1.34
C VAL A 51 0.26 -11.50 -2.54
N LEU A 52 0.94 -12.23 -3.43
CA LEU A 52 1.41 -11.70 -4.70
C LEU A 52 0.22 -11.61 -5.67
N TYR A 53 -0.03 -10.43 -6.25
CA TYR A 53 -1.09 -10.25 -7.25
C TYR A 53 -0.55 -9.94 -8.65
N ASP A 54 0.64 -9.35 -8.74
CA ASP A 54 1.33 -9.11 -10.01
C ASP A 54 2.80 -9.55 -9.90
N ALA A 55 3.10 -10.69 -10.51
CA ALA A 55 4.44 -11.26 -10.50
C ALA A 55 5.44 -10.48 -11.36
N SER A 56 4.97 -9.75 -12.36
CA SER A 56 5.84 -9.00 -13.30
C SER A 56 6.59 -7.88 -12.61
N TYR A 57 5.95 -7.29 -11.59
CA TYR A 57 6.48 -6.18 -10.79
C TYR A 57 6.67 -6.54 -9.31
N GLY A 58 6.45 -7.79 -8.92
CA GLY A 58 6.56 -8.24 -7.53
C GLY A 58 5.55 -7.57 -6.59
N LEU A 59 4.39 -7.12 -7.10
CA LEU A 59 3.42 -6.35 -6.33
C LEU A 59 2.53 -7.26 -5.49
N LYS A 60 2.30 -6.82 -4.25
CA LYS A 60 1.58 -7.57 -3.22
C LYS A 60 0.33 -6.84 -2.75
N LEU A 61 -0.63 -7.60 -2.28
CA LEU A 61 -1.78 -7.14 -1.49
C LEU A 61 -1.61 -7.64 -0.07
N ARG A 62 -1.76 -6.77 0.91
CA ARG A 62 -1.94 -7.17 2.31
C ARG A 62 -3.43 -7.33 2.59
N ILE A 63 -3.83 -8.55 2.93
CA ILE A 63 -5.20 -8.91 3.26
C ILE A 63 -5.38 -8.80 4.77
N TYR A 64 -6.40 -8.07 5.23
CA TYR A 64 -6.81 -7.97 6.62
C TYR A 64 -8.20 -8.55 6.80
N ARG A 65 -8.38 -9.39 7.82
CA ARG A 65 -9.69 -9.99 8.13
C ARG A 65 -9.80 -10.33 9.61
N THR A 66 -11.03 -10.42 10.10
CA THR A 66 -11.32 -10.95 11.43
C THR A 66 -11.80 -12.40 11.34
N THR A 67 -11.61 -13.16 12.42
CA THR A 67 -12.17 -14.51 12.55
C THR A 67 -13.69 -14.52 12.49
N VAL A 68 -14.35 -13.47 13.00
CA VAL A 68 -15.81 -13.29 12.97
C VAL A 68 -16.34 -13.11 11.55
N ALA A 69 -15.63 -12.37 10.70
CA ALA A 69 -16.00 -12.25 9.29
C ALA A 69 -15.98 -13.62 8.60
N SER A 70 -14.99 -14.45 8.94
CA SER A 70 -14.78 -15.76 8.32
C SER A 70 -15.84 -16.82 8.67
N SER A 71 -16.59 -16.67 9.76
CA SER A 71 -17.53 -17.68 10.26
C SER A 71 -19.00 -17.42 9.91
N SER A 72 -19.33 -16.27 9.32
CA SER A 72 -20.72 -15.84 9.14
C SER A 72 -21.50 -16.52 8.01
N GLY A 73 -20.83 -17.30 7.13
CA GLY A 73 -21.45 -17.93 5.95
C GLY A 73 -22.04 -16.95 4.92
N ASN A 74 -21.96 -15.64 5.21
CA ASN A 74 -22.49 -14.56 4.39
C ASN A 74 -21.40 -14.00 3.47
N LYS A 75 -21.82 -13.43 2.34
CA LYS A 75 -20.91 -12.67 1.47
C LYS A 75 -20.33 -11.49 2.24
N LEU A 76 -19.01 -11.47 2.40
CA LEU A 76 -18.30 -10.35 3.01
C LEU A 76 -18.10 -9.23 2.01
N LEU A 77 -18.13 -7.99 2.52
CA LEU A 77 -17.72 -6.83 1.75
C LEU A 77 -16.20 -6.91 1.52
N VAL A 78 -15.74 -6.51 0.34
CA VAL A 78 -14.32 -6.37 0.03
C VAL A 78 -14.00 -4.89 -0.15
N ILE A 79 -13.07 -4.38 0.64
CA ILE A 79 -12.60 -3.00 0.56
C ILE A 79 -11.19 -3.04 -0.02
N VAL A 80 -11.00 -2.43 -1.19
CA VAL A 80 -9.65 -2.23 -1.76
C VAL A 80 -9.16 -0.85 -1.34
N TYR A 81 -8.06 -0.82 -0.61
CA TYR A 81 -7.43 0.39 -0.09
C TYR A 81 -6.12 0.66 -0.83
N PHE A 82 -5.99 1.90 -1.32
CA PHE A 82 -4.76 2.45 -1.86
C PHE A 82 -4.29 3.54 -0.89
N HIS A 83 -3.07 3.41 -0.37
CA HIS A 83 -2.53 4.40 0.55
C HIS A 83 -2.37 5.76 -0.14
N GLY A 84 -2.36 6.84 0.66
CA GLY A 84 -2.06 8.19 0.17
C GLY A 84 -0.58 8.39 -0.11
N GLY A 85 -0.13 9.64 -0.23
CA GLY A 85 1.29 9.97 -0.49
C GLY A 85 1.58 10.43 -1.92
N GLY A 86 0.58 11.00 -2.59
CA GLY A 86 0.77 11.66 -3.89
C GLY A 86 1.28 10.74 -5.00
N TYR A 87 1.10 9.41 -4.87
CA TYR A 87 1.63 8.39 -5.77
C TYR A 87 3.16 8.27 -5.78
N SER A 88 3.86 8.99 -4.90
CA SER A 88 5.31 9.03 -4.87
C SER A 88 5.91 8.50 -3.58
N ILE A 89 5.11 8.38 -2.51
CA ILE A 89 5.56 7.85 -1.21
C ILE A 89 4.50 6.94 -0.59
N GLY A 90 4.96 6.08 0.32
CA GLY A 90 4.11 5.21 1.11
C GLY A 90 4.31 3.73 0.82
N SER A 91 3.84 2.91 1.76
CA SER A 91 3.74 1.45 1.62
C SER A 91 2.72 0.95 2.64
N PHE A 92 2.11 -0.22 2.41
CA PHE A 92 1.30 -0.89 3.45
C PHE A 92 2.11 -1.26 4.71
N ASP A 93 3.45 -1.21 4.65
CA ASP A 93 4.35 -1.49 5.78
C ASP A 93 4.46 -0.29 6.72
N MET A 94 4.06 0.89 6.26
CA MET A 94 4.06 2.08 7.09
C MET A 94 3.01 1.95 8.22
N PRO A 95 3.39 2.23 9.49
CA PRO A 95 2.52 1.99 10.63
C PRO A 95 1.16 2.69 10.58
N ASN A 96 1.10 3.91 10.04
CA ASN A 96 -0.14 4.68 9.91
C ASN A 96 -1.11 4.02 8.91
N PHE A 97 -0.63 3.55 7.76
CA PHE A 97 -1.46 2.87 6.75
C PHE A 97 -1.86 1.47 7.21
N HIS A 98 -0.96 0.75 7.87
CA HIS A 98 -1.26 -0.54 8.49
C HIS A 98 -2.36 -0.41 9.56
N ALA A 99 -2.18 0.49 10.53
CA ALA A 99 -3.13 0.70 11.61
C ALA A 99 -4.51 1.17 11.11
N TRP A 100 -4.55 1.97 10.04
CA TRP A 100 -5.79 2.33 9.37
C TRP A 100 -6.53 1.10 8.81
N CYS A 101 -5.82 0.19 8.13
CA CYS A 101 -6.41 -1.02 7.57
C CYS A 101 -6.88 -1.99 8.67
N VAL A 102 -6.11 -2.13 9.75
CA VAL A 102 -6.49 -2.91 10.94
C VAL A 102 -7.79 -2.37 11.52
N ARG A 103 -7.88 -1.05 11.72
CA ARG A 103 -9.09 -0.40 12.23
C ARG A 103 -10.29 -0.63 11.32
N LEU A 104 -10.14 -0.45 10.00
CA LEU A 104 -11.22 -0.71 9.04
C LEU A 104 -11.71 -2.16 9.09
N ALA A 105 -10.80 -3.13 9.14
CA ALA A 105 -11.14 -4.55 9.18
C ALA A 105 -11.78 -4.98 10.52
N GLY A 106 -11.45 -4.30 11.62
CA GLY A 106 -12.04 -4.57 12.93
C GLY A 106 -13.39 -3.87 13.16
N GLU A 107 -13.63 -2.71 12.56
CA GLU A 107 -14.91 -1.98 12.66
C GLU A 107 -15.97 -2.45 11.67
N LEU A 108 -15.57 -3.00 10.52
CA LEU A 108 -16.47 -3.37 9.44
C LEU A 108 -16.49 -4.89 9.24
N PRO A 109 -17.65 -5.50 8.89
CA PRO A 109 -17.75 -6.89 8.48
C PRO A 109 -17.21 -7.06 7.05
N ALA A 110 -15.93 -6.75 6.85
CA ALA A 110 -15.28 -6.67 5.55
C ALA A 110 -13.88 -7.30 5.56
N VAL A 111 -13.46 -7.80 4.41
CA VAL A 111 -12.06 -8.07 4.10
C VAL A 111 -11.46 -6.78 3.53
N VAL A 112 -10.38 -6.30 4.13
CA VAL A 112 -9.67 -5.11 3.64
C VAL A 112 -8.41 -5.55 2.90
N LEU A 113 -8.21 -5.05 1.69
CA LEU A 113 -7.08 -5.35 0.83
C LEU A 113 -6.26 -4.07 0.63
N SER A 114 -5.08 -3.99 1.26
CA SER A 114 -4.17 -2.85 1.08
C SER A 114 -3.19 -3.16 -0.05
N ALA A 115 -3.26 -2.40 -1.13
CA ALA A 115 -2.45 -2.61 -2.33
C ALA A 115 -1.07 -1.95 -2.19
N HIS A 116 -0.02 -2.72 -2.44
CA HIS A 116 1.26 -2.15 -2.86
C HIS A 116 1.18 -1.88 -4.36
N TYR A 117 1.47 -0.63 -4.72
CA TYR A 117 1.43 -0.16 -6.08
C TYR A 117 2.71 0.61 -6.40
N ARG A 118 2.97 0.76 -7.70
CA ARG A 118 4.20 1.39 -8.19
C ARG A 118 4.16 2.90 -7.92
N LEU A 119 5.31 3.45 -7.54
CA LEU A 119 5.44 4.85 -7.18
C LEU A 119 6.16 5.65 -8.27
N ALA A 120 5.77 6.91 -8.39
CA ALA A 120 6.51 7.92 -9.12
C ALA A 120 7.74 8.37 -8.30
N PRO A 121 8.79 8.89 -8.97
CA PRO A 121 8.93 9.07 -10.42
C PRO A 121 9.35 7.83 -11.23
N GLU A 122 9.76 6.73 -10.61
CA GLU A 122 10.24 5.53 -11.30
C GLU A 122 9.17 4.94 -12.24
N HIS A 123 7.91 5.02 -11.81
CA HIS A 123 6.74 4.68 -12.61
C HIS A 123 5.83 5.89 -12.71
N ARG A 124 5.67 6.43 -13.92
CA ARG A 124 4.86 7.64 -14.13
C ARG A 124 3.42 7.39 -13.69
N PHE A 125 2.75 8.43 -13.20
CA PHE A 125 1.41 8.39 -12.60
C PHE A 125 0.38 7.43 -13.25
N LEU A 126 0.31 7.38 -14.59
CA LEU A 126 -0.63 6.50 -15.30
C LEU A 126 -0.38 5.01 -15.03
N GLU A 127 0.87 4.60 -14.81
CA GLU A 127 1.23 3.24 -14.44
C GLU A 127 0.75 2.86 -13.03
N GLY A 128 0.58 3.83 -12.15
CA GLY A 128 -0.03 3.63 -10.82
C GLY A 128 -1.53 3.36 -10.92
N LEU A 129 -2.23 4.00 -11.86
CA LEU A 129 -3.65 3.75 -12.13
C LEU A 129 -3.88 2.35 -12.74
N ASP A 130 -2.98 1.90 -13.61
CA ASP A 130 -3.01 0.54 -14.14
C ASP A 130 -2.90 -0.50 -13.01
N ALA A 131 -2.08 -0.23 -11.98
CA ALA A 131 -1.98 -1.11 -10.81
C ALA A 131 -3.32 -1.23 -10.07
N ALA A 132 -4.10 -0.15 -9.94
CA ALA A 132 -5.42 -0.21 -9.33
C ALA A 132 -6.40 -1.08 -10.14
N ALA A 133 -6.40 -0.94 -11.47
CA ALA A 133 -7.22 -1.78 -12.35
C ALA A 133 -6.80 -3.26 -12.28
N ASN A 134 -5.51 -3.55 -12.18
CA ASN A 134 -4.97 -4.89 -12.02
C ASN A 134 -5.41 -5.52 -10.69
N VAL A 135 -5.36 -4.77 -9.59
CA VAL A 135 -5.84 -5.23 -8.27
C VAL A 135 -7.32 -5.61 -8.35
N VAL A 136 -8.16 -4.72 -8.89
CA VAL A 136 -9.61 -4.99 -9.00
C VAL A 136 -9.88 -6.23 -9.87
N SER A 137 -9.17 -6.36 -10.98
CA SER A 137 -9.29 -7.52 -11.87
C SER A 137 -8.87 -8.82 -11.17
N TRP A 138 -7.76 -8.77 -10.42
CA TRP A 138 -7.28 -9.90 -9.63
C TRP A 138 -8.30 -10.31 -8.55
N VAL A 139 -8.84 -9.35 -7.80
CA VAL A 139 -9.86 -9.59 -6.76
C VAL A 139 -11.11 -10.22 -7.36
N ARG A 140 -11.56 -9.72 -8.52
CA ARG A 140 -12.72 -10.28 -9.23
C ARG A 140 -12.49 -11.72 -9.66
N ALA A 141 -11.27 -12.07 -10.09
CA ALA A 141 -10.91 -13.43 -10.44
C ALA A 141 -10.93 -14.37 -9.23
N GLN A 142 -10.49 -13.91 -8.05
CA GLN A 142 -10.56 -14.71 -6.81
C GLN A 142 -11.99 -14.97 -6.36
N ALA A 143 -12.92 -14.05 -6.63
CA ALA A 143 -14.34 -14.22 -6.26
C ALA A 143 -15.09 -15.22 -7.16
N ALA A 144 -14.53 -15.62 -8.30
CA ALA A 144 -15.12 -16.57 -9.23
C ALA A 144 -14.56 -17.99 -9.11
N ALA A 145 -13.56 -18.19 -8.25
CA ALA A 145 -12.92 -19.47 -7.93
C ALA A 145 -13.54 -20.08 -6.66
#